data_AF-A0A3N5UAK6-F1
#
_entry.id   AF-A0A3N5UAK6-F1
#
_cell.length_a   1.000
_cell.length_b   1.000
_cell.length_c   1.000
_cell.angle_alpha   90.00
_cell.angle_beta   90.00
_cell.angle_gamma   90.00
#
_symmetry.space_group_name_H-M   'P 1'
#
loop_
_entity.id
_entity.type
_entity.pdbx_description
1 polymer ?
#
loop_
_entity_poly.entity_id
_entity_poly.type
_entity_poly.pdbx_seq_one_letter_code
_entity_poly.pdbx_strand_id
1 'polypeptide(L)'
;GQRDPLVEYQREAYQLFSDLVDSVKRDTVKYLFHVQIAQAEAVRPAPQPQGPTKPVNVGGQVGRNDPCPCGSGKKYKRCHGK
;
A
#
# COMPACT_ATOMS: atom_id res chain seq x y z
N GLY A 1 -41.08 22.27 -50.86
CA GLY A 1 -41.96 22.39 -49.68
C GLY A 1 -41.09 22.57 -48.47
N GLN A 2 -41.31 23.64 -47.70
CA GLN A 2 -40.57 23.88 -46.46
C GLN A 2 -41.00 22.82 -45.45
N ARG A 3 -40.05 22.07 -44.87
CA ARG A 3 -40.35 21.16 -43.76
C ARG A 3 -40.61 21.97 -42.51
N ASP A 4 -41.51 21.46 -41.66
CA ASP A 4 -41.87 22.11 -40.41
C ASP A 4 -40.64 22.23 -39.50
N PRO A 5 -40.23 23.45 -39.11
CA PRO A 5 -39.08 23.68 -38.24
C PRO A 5 -39.17 22.93 -36.90
N LEU A 6 -40.39 22.75 -36.37
CA LEU A 6 -40.60 22.05 -35.10
C LEU A 6 -40.24 20.56 -35.22
N VAL A 7 -40.54 19.95 -36.36
CA VAL A 7 -40.29 18.53 -36.61
C VAL A 7 -38.80 18.25 -36.76
N GLU A 8 -38.06 19.12 -37.47
CA GLU A 8 -36.61 18.99 -37.59
C GLU A 8 -35.92 19.21 -36.22
N TYR A 9 -36.37 20.20 -35.43
CA TYR A 9 -35.86 20.41 -34.07
C TYR A 9 -36.07 19.17 -33.20
N GLN A 10 -37.27 18.60 -33.18
CA GLN A 10 -37.57 17.40 -32.40
C GLN A 10 -36.70 16.21 -32.83
N ARG A 11 -36.49 16.05 -34.14
CA ARG A 11 -35.67 14.97 -34.70
C ARG A 11 -34.21 15.13 -34.30
N GLU A 12 -33.63 16.31 -34.44
CA GLU A 12 -32.25 16.60 -34.05
C GLU A 12 -32.07 16.44 -32.53
N ALA A 13 -32.99 16.96 -31.73
CA ALA A 13 -32.97 16.82 -30.28
C ALA A 13 -33.01 15.34 -29.84
N TYR A 14 -33.86 14.54 -30.47
CA TYR A 14 -33.95 13.11 -30.20
C TYR A 14 -32.66 12.37 -30.57
N GLN A 15 -32.05 12.73 -31.69
CA GLN A 15 -30.79 12.14 -32.15
C GLN A 15 -29.68 12.40 -31.11
N LEU A 16 -29.50 13.65 -30.69
CA LEU A 16 -28.49 14.04 -29.69
C LEU A 16 -28.71 13.36 -28.34
N PHE A 17 -29.97 13.28 -27.90
CA PHE A 17 -30.32 12.59 -26.66
C PHE A 17 -30.03 11.09 -26.73
N SER A 18 -30.34 10.45 -27.86
CA SER A 18 -30.06 9.03 -28.06
C SER A 18 -28.56 8.74 -28.00
N ASP A 19 -27.74 9.60 -28.63
CA ASP A 19 -26.28 9.48 -28.59
C ASP A 19 -25.73 9.63 -27.16
N LEU A 20 -26.26 10.57 -26.38
CA LEU A 20 -25.93 10.74 -24.96
C LEU A 20 -26.27 9.47 -24.15
N VAL A 21 -27.50 8.96 -24.31
CA VAL A 21 -27.96 7.76 -23.61
C VAL A 21 -27.06 6.57 -23.92
N ASP A 22 -26.65 6.41 -25.17
CA ASP A 22 -25.76 5.33 -25.56
C ASP A 22 -24.33 5.49 -25.02
N SER A 23 -23.85 6.73 -24.85
CA SER A 23 -22.60 6.98 -24.13
C SER A 23 -22.70 6.57 -22.66
N VAL A 24 -23.76 6.99 -21.98
CA VAL A 24 -23.98 6.66 -20.56
C VAL A 24 -24.06 5.15 -20.35
N LYS A 25 -24.76 4.42 -21.24
CA LYS A 25 -24.81 2.94 -21.19
C LYS A 25 -23.41 2.33 -21.32
N ARG A 26 -22.61 2.75 -22.30
CA ARG A 26 -21.24 2.24 -22.51
C ARG A 26 -20.36 2.49 -21.28
N ASP A 27 -20.43 3.70 -20.73
CA ASP A 27 -19.64 4.09 -19.57
C ASP A 27 -20.05 3.29 -18.33
N THR A 28 -21.35 3.12 -18.10
CA THR A 28 -21.88 2.34 -16.97
C THR A 28 -21.32 0.92 -16.99
N VAL A 29 -21.41 0.24 -18.15
CA VAL A 29 -20.88 -1.12 -18.30
C VAL A 29 -19.36 -1.14 -18.09
N LYS A 30 -18.63 -0.18 -18.67
CA LYS A 30 -17.18 -0.06 -18.48
C LYS A 30 -16.81 0.06 -17.00
N TYR A 31 -17.47 0.94 -16.25
CA TYR A 31 -17.18 1.14 -14.84
C TYR A 31 -17.55 -0.08 -14.00
N LEU A 32 -18.67 -0.74 -14.28
CA LEU A 32 -19.04 -1.99 -13.59
C LEU A 32 -17.94 -3.05 -13.70
N PHE A 33 -17.32 -3.21 -14.86
CA PHE A 33 -16.22 -4.16 -15.06
C PHE A 33 -14.86 -3.70 -14.51
N HIS A 34 -14.67 -2.40 -14.24
CA HIS A 34 -13.42 -1.85 -13.70
C HIS A 34 -13.51 -1.48 -12.22
N VAL A 35 -14.66 -1.66 -11.59
CA VAL A 35 -14.82 -1.46 -10.14
C VAL A 35 -14.02 -2.54 -9.41
N GLN A 36 -12.93 -2.10 -8.77
CA GLN A 36 -12.25 -2.89 -7.77
C GLN A 36 -12.88 -2.58 -6.42
N ILE A 37 -13.57 -3.56 -5.84
CA ILE A 37 -14.05 -3.44 -4.47
C ILE A 37 -12.82 -3.56 -3.58
N ALA A 38 -12.35 -2.44 -3.05
CA ALA A 38 -11.40 -2.44 -1.95
C ALA A 38 -12.11 -3.11 -0.77
N GLN A 39 -11.80 -4.38 -0.53
CA GLN A 39 -12.19 -5.02 0.72
C GLN A 39 -11.54 -4.21 1.82
N ALA A 40 -12.35 -3.66 2.73
CA ALA A 40 -11.84 -2.98 3.90
C ALA A 40 -10.83 -3.92 4.56
N GLU A 41 -9.56 -3.53 4.53
CA GLU A 41 -8.48 -4.26 5.18
C GLU A 41 -8.97 -4.56 6.59
N ALA A 42 -9.14 -5.85 6.90
CA ALA A 42 -9.31 -6.30 8.27
C ALA A 42 -8.19 -5.63 9.05
N VAL A 43 -8.56 -4.73 9.97
CA VAL A 43 -7.66 -3.92 10.78
C VAL A 43 -6.50 -4.81 11.21
N ARG A 44 -5.36 -4.66 10.53
CA ARG A 44 -4.15 -5.38 10.92
C ARG A 44 -3.85 -4.84 12.32
N PRO A 45 -3.85 -5.66 13.37
CA PRO A 45 -3.43 -5.16 14.67
C PRO A 45 -2.04 -4.57 14.46
N ALA A 46 -1.88 -3.30 14.83
CA ALA A 46 -0.58 -2.64 14.79
C ALA A 46 0.45 -3.57 15.48
N PRO A 47 1.68 -3.72 14.93
CA PRO A 47 2.70 -4.46 15.63
C PRO A 47 2.84 -3.84 17.02
N GLN A 48 2.46 -4.61 18.05
CA GLN A 48 2.68 -4.21 19.43
C GLN A 48 4.17 -3.93 19.58
N PRO A 49 4.59 -2.84 20.26
CA PRO A 49 5.99 -2.63 20.56
C PRO A 49 6.46 -3.86 21.34
N GLN A 50 7.29 -4.68 20.68
CA GLN A 50 7.92 -5.82 21.31
C GLN A 50 8.74 -5.25 22.45
N GLY A 51 8.36 -5.61 23.68
CA GLY A 51 9.14 -5.30 24.88
C GLY A 51 10.61 -5.71 24.68
N PRO A 52 11.52 -5.16 25.49
CA PRO A 52 12.96 -5.16 25.23
C PRO A 52 13.44 -6.57 24.85
N THR A 53 13.86 -6.70 23.59
CA THR A 53 14.46 -7.93 23.09
C THR A 53 15.70 -8.20 23.92
N LYS A 54 15.72 -9.35 24.60
CA LYS A 54 16.92 -9.82 25.31
C LYS A 54 18.02 -9.94 24.24
N PRO A 55 19.21 -9.35 24.44
CA PRO A 55 20.23 -9.33 23.40
C PRO A 55 20.64 -10.77 23.06
N VAL A 56 20.47 -11.11 21.79
CA VAL A 56 20.98 -12.35 21.20
C VAL A 56 22.50 -12.29 21.28
N ASN A 57 23.11 -13.13 22.11
CA ASN A 57 24.56 -13.30 22.12
C ASN A 57 24.98 -13.97 20.82
N VAL A 58 25.36 -13.17 19.83
CA VAL A 58 26.04 -13.66 18.63
C VAL A 58 27.43 -14.11 19.06
N GLY A 59 27.63 -15.42 19.05
CA GLY A 59 28.87 -16.04 19.51
C GLY A 59 30.10 -15.50 18.79
N GLY A 60 31.09 -15.09 19.58
CA GLY A 60 32.40 -15.71 19.43
C GLY A 60 33.61 -14.82 19.18
N GLN A 61 33.51 -13.49 19.16
CA GLN A 61 34.71 -12.63 19.12
C GLN A 61 34.69 -11.61 20.25
N VAL A 62 35.45 -11.92 21.31
CA VAL A 62 35.75 -10.95 22.37
C VAL A 62 36.64 -9.87 21.77
N GLY A 63 36.12 -8.65 21.65
CA GLY A 63 36.86 -7.52 21.14
C GLY A 63 38.04 -7.17 22.04
N ARG A 64 39.11 -6.61 21.47
CA ARG A 64 40.37 -6.32 22.18
C ARG A 64 40.18 -5.41 23.41
N ASN A 65 39.13 -4.58 23.43
CA ASN A 65 38.80 -3.70 24.55
C ASN A 65 37.67 -4.21 25.47
N ASP A 66 37.03 -5.33 25.16
CA ASP A 66 35.90 -5.89 25.93
C ASP A 66 36.36 -6.46 27.27
N PRO A 67 35.47 -6.62 28.26
CA PRO A 67 35.79 -7.32 29.50
C PRO A 67 36.30 -8.73 29.22
N CYS A 68 37.39 -9.13 29.88
CA CYS A 68 38.01 -10.42 29.65
C CYS A 68 37.14 -11.55 30.22
N PRO A 69 36.85 -12.63 29.45
CA PRO A 69 35.96 -13.70 29.88
C PRO A 69 36.53 -14.57 31.02
N CYS A 70 37.80 -14.39 31.41
CA CYS A 70 38.39 -15.07 32.55
C CYS A 70 37.90 -14.55 33.93
N GLY A 71 37.02 -13.53 33.95
CA GLY A 71 36.48 -12.98 35.20
C GLY A 71 37.41 -12.06 35.97
N SER A 72 38.58 -11.69 35.41
CA SER A 72 39.56 -10.81 36.08
C SER A 72 39.13 -9.35 36.26
N GLY A 73 37.98 -8.95 35.69
CA GLY A 73 37.49 -7.56 35.67
C GLY A 73 38.29 -6.60 34.78
N LYS A 74 39.37 -7.05 34.15
CA LYS A 74 40.23 -6.24 33.26
C LYS A 74 39.77 -6.36 31.80
N LYS A 75 40.05 -5.33 30.99
CA LYS A 75 39.83 -5.38 29.52
C LYS A 75 40.69 -6.49 28.89
N TYR A 76 40.20 -7.15 27.83
CA TYR A 76 40.82 -8.32 27.19
C TYR A 76 42.30 -8.07 26.85
N LYS A 77 42.64 -6.95 26.19
CA LYS A 77 44.03 -6.56 25.87
C LYS A 77 44.98 -6.43 27.06
N ARG A 78 44.45 -6.22 28.27
CA ARG A 78 45.23 -6.04 29.51
C ARG A 78 45.27 -7.31 30.36
N CYS A 79 44.63 -8.39 29.91
CA CYS A 79 44.62 -9.67 30.61
C CYS A 79 45.16 -10.79 29.71
N HIS A 80 44.40 -11.23 28.71
CA HIS A 80 44.76 -12.34 27.82
C HIS A 80 45.09 -11.91 26.38
N GLY A 81 44.88 -10.64 26.02
CA GLY A 81 45.11 -10.10 24.68
C GLY A 81 46.41 -9.31 24.52
N LYS A 82 47.52 -9.82 25.09
CA LYS A 82 48.87 -9.27 24.84
C LYS A 82 49.15 -9.27 23.34
#